data_AF-A0A2M9A6W4-F1
#
_entry.id   AF-A0A2M9A6W4-F1
#
_cell.length_a   1.000
_cell.length_b   1.000
_cell.length_c   1.000
_cell.angle_alpha   90.00
_cell.angle_beta   90.00
_cell.angle_gamma   90.00
#
_symmetry.space_group_name_H-M   'P 1'
#
loop_
_entity.id
_entity.type
_entity.pdbx_description
1 polymer ?
#
loop_
_entity_poly.entity_id
_entity_poly.type
_entity_poly.pdbx_seq_one_letter_code
_entity_poly.pdbx_strand_id
1 'polypeptide(L)'
;MASSATVVAKHREHLKQLINRTINKQGPNCDLNFIDVSKVMDMSRLFARSRFDGDISNWDVSNVRKMGRMFIRSNFEGDIDRWNVLSEADTFEIFRQSMLEKKGKLPKWYNGPVYENPPGVIFSWP
;
A
#
# COMPACT_ATOMS: atom_id res chain seq x y z
N MET A 1 -29.41 -1.16 6.46
CA MET A 1 -28.03 -1.25 5.95
C MET A 1 -27.45 -2.57 6.43
N ALA A 2 -27.06 -3.47 5.53
CA ALA A 2 -26.39 -4.69 5.93
C ALA A 2 -25.02 -4.32 6.48
N SER A 3 -24.73 -4.70 7.73
CA SER A 3 -23.37 -4.66 8.24
C SER A 3 -22.54 -5.59 7.35
N SER A 4 -21.71 -5.02 6.46
CA SER A 4 -20.72 -5.82 5.74
C SER A 4 -19.81 -6.43 6.79
N ALA A 5 -19.88 -7.75 6.94
CA ALA A 5 -19.09 -8.47 7.93
C ALA A 5 -17.60 -8.16 7.71
N THR A 6 -16.99 -7.47 8.66
CA THR A 6 -15.57 -7.16 8.63
C THR A 6 -14.78 -8.41 9.02
N VAL A 7 -13.60 -8.59 8.42
CA VAL A 7 -12.69 -9.71 8.73
C VAL A 7 -11.42 -9.14 9.33
N VAL A 8 -11.11 -9.54 10.57
CA VAL A 8 -9.91 -9.08 11.27
C VAL A 8 -8.69 -9.85 10.79
N ALA A 9 -7.74 -9.14 10.17
CA ALA A 9 -6.44 -9.68 9.84
C ALA A 9 -5.63 -9.88 11.12
N LYS A 10 -5.09 -11.09 11.33
CA LYS A 10 -4.44 -11.49 12.59
C LYS A 10 -2.95 -11.13 12.61
N HIS A 11 -2.33 -11.17 11.43
CA HIS A 11 -0.92 -10.89 11.18
C HIS A 11 -0.72 -10.77 9.67
N ARG A 12 0.49 -10.43 9.24
CA ARG A 12 0.87 -10.22 7.83
C ARG A 12 0.41 -11.31 6.87
N GLU A 13 0.74 -12.58 7.16
CA GLU A 13 0.37 -13.67 6.25
C GLU A 13 -1.14 -13.88 6.14
N HIS A 14 -1.90 -13.68 7.22
CA HIS A 14 -3.36 -13.74 7.16
C HIS A 14 -3.91 -12.59 6.28
N LEU A 15 -3.39 -11.37 6.45
CA LEU A 15 -3.75 -10.22 5.60
C LEU A 15 -3.45 -10.52 4.13
N LYS A 16 -2.26 -11.01 3.81
CA LYS A 16 -1.85 -11.36 2.45
C LYS A 16 -2.75 -12.42 1.81
N GLN A 17 -3.19 -13.42 2.58
CA GLN A 17 -4.14 -14.43 2.10
C GLN A 17 -5.52 -13.81 1.78
N LEU A 18 -6.05 -12.94 2.66
CA LEU A 18 -7.32 -12.26 2.43
C LEU A 18 -7.28 -11.39 1.17
N ILE A 19 -6.20 -10.62 1.00
CA ILE A 19 -5.97 -9.77 -0.17
C ILE A 19 -5.91 -10.60 -1.45
N ASN A 20 -5.04 -11.61 -1.50
CA ASN A 20 -4.86 -12.45 -2.68
C ASN A 20 -6.16 -13.18 -3.05
N ARG A 21 -6.88 -13.71 -2.05
CA ARG A 21 -8.16 -14.38 -2.27
C ARG A 21 -9.19 -13.42 -2.87
N THR A 22 -9.23 -12.19 -2.38
CA THR A 22 -10.21 -11.18 -2.84
C THR A 22 -9.87 -10.70 -4.23
N ILE A 23 -8.60 -10.36 -4.51
CA ILE A 23 -8.13 -9.96 -5.83
C ILE A 23 -8.38 -11.07 -6.86
N ASN A 24 -8.12 -12.34 -6.52
CA ASN A 24 -8.38 -13.46 -7.42
C ASN A 24 -9.88 -13.64 -7.72
N LYS A 25 -10.75 -13.29 -6.78
CA LYS A 25 -12.20 -13.44 -6.91
C LYS A 25 -12.87 -12.26 -7.61
N GLN A 26 -12.41 -11.04 -7.34
CA GLN A 26 -13.09 -9.79 -7.72
C GLN A 26 -12.27 -8.93 -8.67
N GLY A 27 -11.03 -9.31 -8.96
CA GLY A 27 -10.11 -8.55 -9.81
C GLY A 27 -9.24 -7.54 -9.03
N PRO A 28 -8.31 -6.87 -9.73
CA PRO A 28 -7.33 -5.97 -9.11
C PRO A 28 -7.93 -4.67 -8.55
N ASN A 29 -9.15 -4.31 -8.96
CA ASN A 29 -9.82 -3.06 -8.55
C ASN A 29 -10.81 -3.28 -7.40
N CYS A 30 -10.73 -4.43 -6.71
CA CYS A 30 -11.67 -4.80 -5.66
C CYS A 30 -11.54 -3.93 -4.40
N ASP A 31 -12.66 -3.71 -3.71
CA ASP A 31 -12.66 -3.06 -2.38
C ASP A 31 -12.12 -4.03 -1.31
N LEU A 32 -11.12 -3.57 -0.55
CA LEU A 32 -10.49 -4.31 0.55
C LEU A 32 -10.77 -3.67 1.92
N ASN A 33 -11.63 -2.66 2.00
CA ASN A 33 -11.95 -1.96 3.26
C ASN A 33 -12.74 -2.82 4.26
N PHE A 34 -13.28 -3.96 3.84
CA PHE A 34 -13.89 -4.93 4.77
C PHE A 34 -12.86 -5.67 5.63
N ILE A 35 -11.56 -5.54 5.32
CA ILE A 35 -10.48 -6.15 6.10
C ILE A 35 -10.07 -5.17 7.19
N ASP A 36 -10.28 -5.54 8.45
CA ASP A 36 -9.74 -4.81 9.59
C ASP A 36 -8.26 -5.18 9.76
N VAL A 37 -7.38 -4.19 9.56
CA VAL A 37 -5.92 -4.33 9.62
C VAL A 37 -5.31 -3.83 10.93
N SER A 38 -6.13 -3.42 11.90
CA SER A 38 -5.69 -2.78 13.15
C SER A 38 -4.71 -3.62 14.00
N LYS A 39 -4.69 -4.94 13.81
CA LYS A 39 -3.79 -5.88 14.50
C LYS A 39 -2.50 -6.21 13.73
N VAL A 40 -2.34 -5.70 12.51
CA VAL A 40 -1.19 -6.03 11.66
C VAL A 40 -0.06 -5.03 11.90
N MET A 41 1.11 -5.53 12.32
CA MET A 41 2.29 -4.68 12.54
C MET A 41 3.25 -4.62 11.35
N ASP A 42 3.16 -5.57 10.42
CA ASP A 42 4.05 -5.69 9.25
C ASP A 42 3.22 -5.79 7.96
N MET A 43 3.34 -4.76 7.13
CA MET A 43 2.76 -4.64 5.79
C MET A 43 3.85 -4.51 4.70
N SER A 44 5.10 -4.86 5.01
CA SER A 44 6.19 -4.75 4.06
C SER A 44 5.92 -5.54 2.78
N ARG A 45 6.16 -4.90 1.63
CA ARG A 45 5.98 -5.47 0.29
C ARG A 45 4.59 -6.04 -0.03
N LEU A 46 3.53 -5.64 0.68
CA LEU A 46 2.20 -6.25 0.53
C LEU A 46 1.63 -6.12 -0.90
N PHE A 47 1.90 -4.98 -1.55
CA PHE A 47 1.48 -4.69 -2.92
C PHE A 47 2.66 -4.46 -3.87
N ALA A 48 3.84 -4.98 -3.52
CA ALA A 48 5.04 -4.85 -4.34
C ALA A 48 4.82 -5.47 -5.72
N ARG A 49 5.02 -4.68 -6.79
CA ARG A 49 4.78 -5.07 -8.20
C ARG A 49 3.36 -5.55 -8.48
N SER A 50 2.40 -5.20 -7.62
CA SER A 50 1.01 -5.59 -7.77
C SER A 50 0.31 -4.77 -8.85
N ARG A 51 -0.63 -5.40 -9.54
CA ARG A 51 -1.61 -4.74 -10.42
C ARG A 51 -2.80 -4.17 -9.64
N PHE A 52 -2.84 -4.37 -8.33
CA PHE A 52 -3.91 -3.87 -7.46
C PHE A 52 -4.06 -2.35 -7.56
N ASP A 53 -5.31 -1.92 -7.75
CA ASP A 53 -5.74 -0.53 -7.84
C ASP A 53 -7.15 -0.34 -7.25
N GLY A 54 -7.48 -1.18 -6.26
CA GLY A 54 -8.76 -1.12 -5.54
C GLY A 54 -8.70 -0.23 -4.30
N ASP A 55 -9.82 -0.14 -3.58
CA ASP A 55 -9.94 0.75 -2.42
C ASP A 55 -9.38 0.12 -1.12
N ILE A 56 -8.51 0.88 -0.45
CA ILE A 56 -7.92 0.62 0.88
C ILE A 56 -7.87 1.90 1.74
N SER A 57 -8.62 2.93 1.34
CA SER A 57 -8.58 4.26 1.94
C SER A 57 -9.03 4.28 3.41
N ASN A 58 -9.79 3.28 3.86
CA ASN A 58 -10.31 3.16 5.23
C ASN A 58 -9.45 2.27 6.14
N TRP A 59 -8.30 1.77 5.68
CA TRP A 59 -7.40 0.99 6.53
C TRP A 59 -6.82 1.84 7.67
N ASP A 60 -7.02 1.37 8.91
CA ASP A 60 -6.33 1.93 10.08
C ASP A 60 -4.93 1.33 10.21
N VAL A 61 -3.93 2.08 9.73
CA VAL A 61 -2.52 1.70 9.76
C VAL A 61 -1.76 2.24 10.98
N SER A 62 -2.46 2.80 11.97
CA SER A 62 -1.85 3.46 13.15
C SER A 62 -1.03 2.52 14.04
N ASN A 63 -1.14 1.20 13.87
CA ASN A 63 -0.33 0.21 14.58
C ASN A 63 0.83 -0.37 13.74
N VAL A 64 0.90 -0.06 12.45
CA VAL A 64 1.88 -0.67 11.54
C VAL A 64 3.27 -0.11 11.80
N ARG A 65 4.24 -0.99 12.03
CA ARG A 65 5.65 -0.63 12.27
C ARG A 65 6.55 -0.88 11.06
N LYS A 66 6.15 -1.76 10.15
CA LYS A 66 6.94 -2.09 8.94
C LYS A 66 6.09 -1.91 7.69
N MET A 67 6.39 -0.89 6.89
CA MET A 67 5.74 -0.58 5.61
C MET A 67 6.72 -0.61 4.43
N GLY A 68 7.98 -0.96 4.68
CA GLY A 68 9.05 -0.95 3.68
C GLY A 68 8.64 -1.60 2.37
N ARG A 69 8.80 -0.84 1.27
CA ARG A 69 8.52 -1.25 -0.10
C ARG A 69 7.09 -1.73 -0.35
N MET A 70 6.10 -1.31 0.43
CA MET A 70 4.72 -1.79 0.32
C MET A 70 4.12 -1.64 -1.09
N PHE A 71 4.40 -0.53 -1.78
CA PHE A 71 3.91 -0.20 -3.12
C PHE A 71 5.05 -0.10 -4.16
N ILE A 72 6.21 -0.71 -3.91
CA ILE A 72 7.33 -0.63 -4.85
C ILE A 72 6.91 -1.16 -6.22
N ARG A 73 7.08 -0.35 -7.27
CA ARG A 73 6.69 -0.69 -8.66
C ARG A 73 5.23 -1.13 -8.83
N SER A 74 4.31 -0.70 -7.95
CA SER A 74 2.88 -1.02 -8.08
C SER A 74 2.18 -0.13 -9.10
N ASN A 75 1.04 -0.61 -9.59
CA ASN A 75 0.11 0.17 -10.42
C ASN A 75 -0.87 1.02 -9.60
N PHE A 76 -0.94 0.81 -8.28
CA PHE A 76 -1.84 1.52 -7.38
C PHE A 76 -1.80 3.04 -7.55
N GLU A 77 -2.98 3.65 -7.68
CA GLU A 77 -3.23 5.09 -7.79
C GLU A 77 -4.22 5.61 -6.74
N GLY A 78 -4.67 4.76 -5.82
CA GLY A 78 -5.67 5.09 -4.82
C GLY A 78 -5.24 6.18 -3.84
N ASP A 79 -6.23 6.91 -3.32
CA ASP A 79 -6.05 7.95 -2.31
C ASP A 79 -5.93 7.32 -0.90
N ILE A 80 -4.79 7.54 -0.27
CA ILE A 80 -4.47 7.09 1.09
C ILE A 80 -3.98 8.24 1.96
N ASP A 81 -4.37 9.48 1.66
CA ASP A 81 -4.03 10.68 2.47
C ASP A 81 -4.55 10.58 3.91
N ARG A 82 -5.61 9.80 4.14
CA ARG A 82 -6.26 9.62 5.45
C ARG A 82 -5.51 8.68 6.39
N TRP A 83 -4.50 7.97 5.90
CA TRP A 83 -3.75 7.04 6.72
C TRP A 83 -2.95 7.78 7.78
N ASN A 84 -3.09 7.36 9.03
CA ASN A 84 -2.26 7.82 10.13
C ASN A 84 -1.05 6.88 10.27
N VAL A 85 0.07 7.24 9.64
CA VAL A 85 1.31 6.46 9.68
C VAL A 85 2.14 6.89 10.89
N LEU A 86 2.60 5.92 11.66
CA LEU A 86 3.47 6.19 12.80
C LEU A 86 4.80 6.81 12.36
N SER A 87 5.27 7.80 13.12
CA SER A 87 6.55 8.48 12.88
C SER A 87 7.74 7.53 12.89
N GLU A 88 7.68 6.47 13.71
CA GLU A 88 8.75 5.47 13.83
C GLU A 88 8.57 4.27 12.90
N ALA A 89 7.55 4.27 12.04
CA ALA A 89 7.36 3.19 11.09
C ALA A 89 8.50 3.16 10.07
N ASP A 90 8.94 1.95 9.70
CA ASP A 90 9.82 1.75 8.56
C ASP A 90 9.05 2.04 7.27
N THR A 91 9.27 3.22 6.70
CA THR A 91 8.67 3.71 5.44
C THR A 91 9.65 3.63 4.26
N PHE A 92 10.70 2.82 4.37
CA PHE A 92 11.74 2.71 3.35
C PHE A 92 11.18 2.35 1.97
N GLU A 93 11.39 3.22 0.98
CA GLU A 93 11.04 3.01 -0.43
C GLU A 93 9.58 2.56 -0.67
N ILE A 94 8.59 3.02 0.12
CA ILE A 94 7.18 2.60 -0.02
C ILE A 94 6.71 2.71 -1.48
N PHE A 95 6.94 3.87 -2.11
CA PHE A 95 6.40 4.22 -3.43
C PHE A 95 7.44 4.19 -4.55
N ARG A 96 8.65 3.68 -4.32
CA ARG A 96 9.72 3.69 -5.33
C ARG A 96 9.26 3.03 -6.64
N GLN A 97 9.36 3.74 -7.75
CA GLN A 97 8.93 3.37 -9.10
C GLN A 97 7.43 3.02 -9.22
N SER A 98 6.61 3.35 -8.21
CA SER A 98 5.15 3.18 -8.25
C SER A 98 4.48 4.17 -9.18
N MET A 99 3.21 3.95 -9.49
CA MET A 99 2.43 4.91 -10.28
C MET A 99 2.19 6.24 -9.55
N LEU A 100 1.96 6.21 -8.23
CA LEU A 100 1.82 7.42 -7.40
C LEU A 100 3.07 8.31 -7.46
N GLU A 101 4.27 7.72 -7.33
CA GLU A 101 5.53 8.47 -7.44
C GLU A 101 5.70 9.07 -8.85
N LYS A 102 5.49 8.27 -9.90
CA LYS A 102 5.61 8.73 -11.29
C LYS A 102 4.65 9.87 -11.65
N LYS A 103 3.47 9.91 -11.01
CA LYS A 103 2.46 10.95 -11.22
C LYS A 103 2.62 12.14 -10.27
N GLY A 104 3.59 12.13 -9.36
CA GLY A 104 3.73 13.17 -8.33
C GLY A 104 2.53 13.27 -7.39
N LYS A 105 1.82 12.15 -7.17
CA LYS A 105 0.60 12.07 -6.35
C LYS A 105 0.87 11.34 -5.02
N LEU A 106 2.01 11.60 -4.41
CA LEU A 106 2.38 10.95 -3.14
C LEU A 106 1.48 11.45 -2.00
N PRO A 107 1.12 10.58 -1.03
CA PRO A 107 0.29 10.98 0.11
C PRO A 107 0.97 12.00 1.02
N LYS A 108 0.21 12.87 1.66
CA LYS A 108 0.73 13.97 2.52
C LYS A 108 1.58 13.51 3.69
N TRP A 109 1.31 12.34 4.24
CA TRP A 109 2.06 11.77 5.36
C TRP A 109 3.43 11.21 4.92
N TYR A 110 3.65 10.99 3.61
CA TYR A 110 4.89 10.41 3.11
C TYR A 110 5.98 11.49 3.04
N ASN A 111 7.03 11.30 3.85
CA ASN A 111 8.20 12.17 3.93
C ASN A 111 9.48 11.51 3.38
N GLY A 112 9.36 10.37 2.70
CA GLY A 112 10.50 9.64 2.15
C GLY A 112 11.06 10.27 0.86
N PRO A 113 12.23 9.79 0.40
CA PRO A 113 12.83 10.29 -0.84
C PRO A 113 11.88 10.05 -2.02
N VAL A 114 11.83 11.05 -2.91
CA VAL A 114 11.20 10.96 -4.23
C VAL A 114 12.31 10.67 -5.22
N TYR A 115 12.28 9.49 -5.83
CA TYR A 115 13.27 9.11 -6.84
C TYR A 115 12.79 9.60 -8.21
N GLU A 116 12.73 10.92 -8.38
CA GLU A 116 12.48 11.50 -9.69
C GLU A 116 13.55 10.99 -10.66
N ASN A 117 13.10 10.56 -11.83
CA ASN A 117 13.98 10.35 -12.95
C ASN A 117 13.92 11.64 -13.77
N PRO A 118 14.83 12.62 -13.57
CA PRO A 118 14.76 13.87 -14.30
C PRO A 118 14.75 13.59 -15.81
N PRO A 119 13.88 14.26 -16.58
CA PRO A 119 13.81 14.05 -18.03
C PRO A 119 15.19 14.30 -18.65
N GLY A 120 15.75 13.29 -19.31
CA GLY A 120 17.05 13.36 -19.99
C GLY A 120 18.21 12.62 -19.32
N VAL A 121 18.03 12.02 -18.13
CA VAL A 121 19.08 11.20 -17.51
C VAL A 121 18.85 9.71 -17.79
N ILE A 122 19.68 9.14 -18.67
CA ILE A 122 19.76 7.69 -18.88
C ILE A 122 20.62 7.12 -17.76
N PHE A 123 20.01 6.60 -16.70
CA PHE A 123 20.75 5.79 -15.74
C PHE A 123 21.01 4.41 -16.34
N SER A 124 22.26 4.13 -16.72
CA SER A 124 22.75 2.77 -16.83
C SER A 124 22.95 2.24 -15.41
N TRP A 125 21.99 1.50 -14.90
CA TRP A 125 22.20 0.71 -13.69
C TRP A 125 23.07 -0.51 -14.05
N PRO A 126 24.03 -0.91 -13.20
CA PRO A 126 24.80 -2.13 -13.40
C PRO A 126 23.94 -3.40 -13.39
#